data_AF-A0A522FE96-F1
#
_entry.id   AF-A0A522FE96-F1
#
_cell.length_a   1.000
_cell.length_b   1.000
_cell.length_c   1.000
_cell.angle_alpha   90.00
_cell.angle_beta   90.00
_cell.angle_gamma   90.00
#
_symmetry.space_group_name_H-M   'P 1'
#
loop_
_entity.id
_entity.type
_entity.pdbx_description
1 polymer ?
#
loop_
_entity_poly.entity_id
_entity_poly.type
_entity_poly.pdbx_seq_one_letter_code
_entity_poly.pdbx_strand_id
1 'polypeptide(L)'
;MKIFTAKTSLIILMLCLMGTGCKKSNGPPTLLEITPESASAIIQNETKQIEFKFCLINKDGQSATVFNEGEDFTFSFSFKNNGTDTIIVTTEFINTDFFRVFSLENNIDVGKPWTGIWCQFSLSPHTITLPPSYLEKLTCPWILTENNTPVYPLCMGESKEPLMKGEYNTFIDLDFHFSRNGKLTIINQLKFKINFKVI
;
A
#
# COMPACT_ATOMS: atom_id res chain seq x y z
N MET A 1 -40.24 50.27 -57.66
CA MET A 1 -38.88 50.00 -58.19
C MET A 1 -37.92 49.87 -57.00
N LYS A 2 -37.02 48.86 -57.03
CA LYS A 2 -36.03 48.41 -56.02
C LYS A 2 -36.64 47.51 -54.90
N ILE A 3 -36.58 46.17 -54.96
CA ILE A 3 -35.49 45.16 -54.97
C ILE A 3 -35.04 44.75 -53.54
N PHE A 4 -35.39 43.50 -53.20
CA PHE A 4 -34.70 42.44 -52.43
C PHE A 4 -33.82 42.76 -51.21
N THR A 5 -34.02 42.03 -50.11
CA THR A 5 -33.29 40.76 -49.84
C THR A 5 -33.77 40.08 -48.54
N ALA A 6 -34.02 38.77 -48.64
CA ALA A 6 -34.32 37.88 -47.54
C ALA A 6 -33.02 37.48 -46.81
N LYS A 7 -33.02 37.49 -45.48
CA LYS A 7 -31.95 36.88 -44.66
C LYS A 7 -32.39 35.49 -44.23
N THR A 8 -31.92 34.48 -44.94
CA THR A 8 -31.97 33.07 -44.56
C THR A 8 -31.10 32.85 -43.32
N SER A 9 -31.71 32.40 -42.23
CA SER A 9 -31.03 31.99 -41.01
C SER A 9 -30.55 30.55 -41.18
N LEU A 10 -29.23 30.35 -41.16
CA LEU A 10 -28.58 29.04 -41.29
C LEU A 10 -28.40 28.45 -39.89
N ILE A 11 -29.31 27.57 -39.46
CA ILE A 11 -29.17 26.80 -38.22
C ILE A 11 -28.25 25.62 -38.50
N ILE A 12 -26.98 25.73 -38.09
CA ILE A 12 -26.03 24.61 -38.09
C ILE A 12 -26.24 23.83 -36.79
N LEU A 13 -26.91 22.68 -36.91
CA LEU A 13 -27.08 21.71 -35.84
C LEU A 13 -25.77 20.93 -35.68
N MET A 14 -24.90 21.38 -34.77
CA MET A 14 -23.68 20.67 -34.41
C MET A 14 -24.04 19.49 -33.49
N LEU A 15 -24.04 18.28 -34.05
CA LEU A 15 -24.10 17.02 -33.32
C LEU A 15 -22.87 16.89 -32.41
N CYS A 16 -23.01 17.23 -31.13
CA CYS A 16 -22.07 16.79 -30.11
C CYS A 16 -22.28 15.29 -29.87
N LEU A 17 -21.54 14.47 -30.61
CA LEU A 17 -21.27 13.09 -30.26
C LEU A 17 -20.53 13.10 -28.91
N MET A 18 -21.26 12.94 -27.82
CA MET A 18 -20.67 12.55 -26.54
C MET A 18 -20.18 11.11 -26.69
N GLY A 19 -18.93 10.97 -27.12
CA GLY A 19 -18.19 9.74 -26.92
C GLY A 19 -18.09 9.50 -25.42
N THR A 20 -18.88 8.58 -24.89
CA THR A 20 -18.64 7.98 -23.57
C THR A 20 -17.38 7.12 -23.69
N GLY A 21 -16.21 7.77 -23.65
CA GLY A 21 -14.93 7.10 -23.55
C GLY A 21 -14.79 6.57 -22.12
N CYS A 22 -15.14 5.30 -21.92
CA CYS A 22 -14.65 4.54 -20.77
C CYS A 22 -13.12 4.60 -20.77
N LYS A 23 -12.54 5.45 -19.92
CA LYS A 23 -11.10 5.38 -19.64
C LYS A 23 -10.83 4.06 -18.93
N LYS A 24 -10.34 3.06 -19.67
CA LYS A 24 -9.56 1.97 -19.08
C LYS A 24 -8.36 2.60 -18.41
N SER A 25 -8.21 2.38 -17.10
CA SER A 25 -7.07 2.83 -16.32
C SER A 25 -5.83 2.01 -16.73
N ASN A 26 -5.14 2.45 -17.78
CA ASN A 26 -3.87 1.88 -18.24
C ASN A 26 -2.68 2.78 -17.85
N GLY A 27 -2.80 3.54 -16.75
CA GLY A 27 -1.71 4.37 -16.22
C GLY A 27 -0.73 3.55 -15.36
N PRO A 28 0.51 4.02 -15.17
CA PRO A 28 1.43 3.42 -14.19
C PRO A 28 0.82 3.49 -12.78
N PRO A 29 1.22 2.60 -11.85
CA PRO A 29 0.78 2.66 -10.46
C PRO A 29 1.05 4.04 -9.86
N THR A 30 0.13 4.53 -9.03
CA THR A 30 0.36 5.73 -8.22
C THR A 30 1.41 5.40 -7.17
N LEU A 31 2.58 6.02 -7.29
CA LEU A 31 3.66 5.90 -6.34
C LEU A 31 3.47 6.92 -5.20
N LEU A 32 3.42 6.42 -3.98
CA LEU A 32 3.40 7.20 -2.75
C LEU A 32 4.71 6.94 -2.03
N GLU A 33 5.55 7.96 -1.94
CA GLU A 33 6.92 7.83 -1.46
C GLU A 33 7.19 8.79 -0.31
N ILE A 34 7.92 8.30 0.71
CA ILE A 34 8.52 9.13 1.76
C ILE A 34 10.03 8.91 1.83
N THR A 35 10.72 9.91 2.31
CA THR A 35 12.18 9.97 2.52
C THR A 35 12.48 10.49 3.93
N PRO A 36 13.73 10.43 4.40
CA PRO A 36 14.14 11.03 5.67
C PRO A 36 13.81 12.52 5.84
N GLU A 37 13.72 13.26 4.74
CA GLU A 37 13.44 14.70 4.71
C GLU A 37 11.94 15.01 4.61
N SER A 38 11.09 13.98 4.49
CA SER A 38 9.64 14.15 4.42
C SER A 38 9.09 14.68 5.75
N ALA A 39 8.10 15.57 5.67
CA ALA A 39 7.46 16.14 6.87
C ALA A 39 6.71 15.10 7.73
N SER A 40 6.42 13.91 7.17
CA SER A 40 5.79 12.78 7.84
C SER A 40 6.57 11.50 7.52
N ALA A 41 6.74 10.65 8.54
CA ALA A 41 7.31 9.30 8.41
C ALA A 41 6.24 8.22 8.14
N ILE A 42 5.03 8.62 7.74
CA ILE A 42 3.90 7.74 7.47
C ILE A 42 3.35 8.05 6.08
N ILE A 43 3.24 7.04 5.24
CA ILE A 43 2.44 7.11 4.02
C ILE A 43 0.99 6.78 4.39
N GLN A 44 0.05 7.65 4.01
CA GLN A 44 -1.38 7.43 4.19
C GLN A 44 -2.11 7.71 2.89
N ASN A 45 -3.04 6.83 2.52
CA ASN A 45 -3.89 7.02 1.35
C ASN A 45 -5.25 6.36 1.57
N GLU A 46 -6.32 6.99 1.10
CA GLU A 46 -7.65 6.41 1.10
C GLU A 46 -8.16 6.23 -0.32
N THR A 47 -8.64 5.03 -0.63
CA THR A 47 -9.34 4.76 -1.89
C THR A 47 -10.39 3.68 -1.69
N LYS A 48 -11.51 3.80 -2.41
CA LYS A 48 -12.63 2.85 -2.30
C LYS A 48 -13.09 2.60 -0.85
N GLN A 49 -13.02 3.65 -0.01
CA GLN A 49 -13.36 3.61 1.43
C GLN A 49 -12.44 2.70 2.26
N ILE A 50 -11.24 2.39 1.76
CA ILE A 50 -10.19 1.71 2.51
C ILE A 50 -9.06 2.72 2.74
N GLU A 51 -8.78 3.02 4.00
CA GLU A 51 -7.59 3.78 4.38
C GLU A 51 -6.42 2.82 4.54
N PHE A 52 -5.31 3.10 3.87
CA PHE A 52 -4.04 2.40 4.02
C PHE A 52 -3.03 3.29 4.75
N LYS A 53 -2.22 2.68 5.61
CA LYS A 53 -1.03 3.30 6.19
C LYS A 53 0.17 2.38 6.10
N PHE A 54 1.32 2.95 5.76
CA PHE A 54 2.61 2.25 5.77
C PHE A 54 3.68 3.12 6.43
N CYS A 55 4.37 2.56 7.42
CA CYS A 55 5.49 3.20 8.10
C CYS A 55 6.46 2.16 8.68
N LEU A 56 7.65 2.64 9.05
CA LEU A 56 8.58 1.93 9.92
C LEU A 56 8.48 2.51 11.33
N ILE A 57 8.54 1.67 12.35
CA ILE A 57 8.38 2.02 13.76
C ILE A 57 9.71 1.79 14.47
N ASN A 58 10.22 2.79 15.19
CA ASN A 58 11.45 2.69 15.98
C ASN A 58 11.22 1.99 17.33
N LYS A 59 12.29 1.84 18.13
CA LYS A 59 12.22 1.21 19.46
C LYS A 59 11.28 1.91 20.46
N ASP A 60 11.01 3.20 20.25
CA ASP A 60 10.14 4.02 21.10
C ASP A 60 8.66 3.93 20.67
N GLY A 61 8.35 3.11 19.65
CA GLY A 61 7.00 2.93 19.12
C GLY A 61 6.55 4.07 18.19
N GLN A 62 7.47 4.91 17.72
CA GLN A 62 7.19 6.07 16.87
C GLN A 62 7.54 5.78 15.41
N SER A 63 6.79 6.38 14.47
CA SER A 63 7.11 6.27 13.06
C SER A 63 8.38 7.06 12.71
N ALA A 64 9.33 6.43 12.05
CA ALA A 64 10.63 7.01 11.72
C ALA A 64 11.17 6.51 10.37
N THR A 65 12.09 7.28 9.79
CA THR A 65 12.83 6.96 8.56
C THR A 65 14.34 7.09 8.74
N VAL A 66 14.79 7.38 9.96
CA VAL A 66 16.20 7.43 10.35
C VAL A 66 16.36 6.62 11.63
N PHE A 67 17.30 5.69 11.63
CA PHE A 67 17.59 4.77 12.73
C PHE A 67 19.09 4.80 13.04
N ASN A 68 19.47 4.50 14.28
CA ASN A 68 20.88 4.33 14.62
C ASN A 68 21.38 2.95 14.20
N GLU A 69 22.67 2.82 13.93
CA GLU A 69 23.29 1.50 13.75
C GLU A 69 23.00 0.56 14.93
N GLY A 70 22.57 -0.66 14.61
CA GLY A 70 22.19 -1.66 15.61
C GLY A 70 20.77 -1.47 16.19
N GLU A 71 20.06 -0.39 15.84
CA GLU A 71 18.68 -0.17 16.27
C GLU A 71 17.72 -1.09 15.48
N ASP A 72 16.81 -1.76 16.21
CA ASP A 72 15.72 -2.50 15.60
C ASP A 72 14.61 -1.56 15.12
N PHE A 73 13.89 -1.98 14.10
CA PHE A 73 12.71 -1.29 13.60
C PHE A 73 11.66 -2.29 13.14
N THR A 74 10.40 -1.87 13.21
CA THR A 74 9.25 -2.70 12.88
C THR A 74 8.50 -2.15 11.69
N PHE A 75 8.31 -2.99 10.69
CA PHE A 75 7.44 -2.67 9.56
C PHE A 75 6.00 -2.68 10.02
N SER A 76 5.22 -1.69 9.61
CA SER A 76 3.79 -1.61 9.93
C SER A 76 2.99 -1.21 8.71
N PHE A 77 2.16 -2.14 8.23
CA PHE A 77 1.16 -1.89 7.20
C PHE A 77 -0.23 -2.10 7.81
N SER A 78 -1.12 -1.15 7.63
CA SER A 78 -2.48 -1.27 8.16
C SER A 78 -3.51 -0.81 7.16
N PHE A 79 -4.69 -1.43 7.21
CA PHE A 79 -5.82 -1.06 6.37
C PHE A 79 -7.10 -1.00 7.20
N LYS A 80 -7.89 0.04 6.99
CA LYS A 80 -9.12 0.31 7.73
C LYS A 80 -10.31 0.37 6.79
N ASN A 81 -11.40 -0.29 7.16
CA ASN A 81 -12.67 -0.15 6.46
C ASN A 81 -13.39 1.12 6.91
N ASN A 82 -13.33 2.18 6.11
CA ASN A 82 -14.13 3.40 6.33
C ASN A 82 -15.53 3.32 5.69
N GLY A 83 -15.88 2.18 5.08
CA GLY A 83 -17.23 1.90 4.57
C GLY A 83 -18.22 1.49 5.66
N THR A 84 -19.47 1.30 5.27
CA THR A 84 -20.59 0.93 6.16
C THR A 84 -20.84 -0.57 6.27
N ASP A 85 -20.31 -1.35 5.33
CA ASP A 85 -20.52 -2.79 5.25
C ASP A 85 -19.24 -3.54 5.60
N THR A 86 -19.36 -4.70 6.24
CA THR A 86 -18.24 -5.63 6.41
C THR A 86 -17.71 -6.07 5.05
N ILE A 87 -16.39 -6.15 4.93
CA ILE A 87 -15.71 -6.69 3.75
C ILE A 87 -14.90 -7.92 4.10
N ILE A 88 -14.68 -8.78 3.10
CA ILE A 88 -13.79 -9.93 3.22
C ILE A 88 -12.58 -9.69 2.31
N VAL A 89 -11.40 -9.60 2.90
CA VAL A 89 -10.14 -9.29 2.22
C VAL A 89 -9.36 -10.59 1.99
N THR A 90 -8.83 -10.81 0.78
CA THR A 90 -7.85 -11.90 0.55
C THR A 90 -6.43 -11.36 0.73
N THR A 91 -5.50 -12.21 1.15
CA THR A 91 -4.14 -11.78 1.54
C THR A 91 -3.11 -11.87 0.42
N GLU A 92 -3.54 -11.80 -0.84
CA GLU A 92 -2.67 -11.86 -2.02
C GLU A 92 -1.67 -10.69 -2.08
N PHE A 93 -2.04 -9.53 -1.49
CA PHE A 93 -1.15 -8.39 -1.34
C PHE A 93 0.09 -8.66 -0.47
N ILE A 94 0.09 -9.73 0.34
CA ILE A 94 1.28 -10.19 1.09
C ILE A 94 2.12 -11.07 0.15
N ASN A 95 2.70 -10.45 -0.87
CA ASN A 95 3.53 -11.12 -1.87
C ASN A 95 4.99 -11.29 -1.39
N THR A 96 5.87 -11.78 -2.27
CA THR A 96 7.28 -12.03 -1.91
C THR A 96 8.07 -10.80 -1.51
N ASP A 97 7.62 -9.61 -1.92
CA ASP A 97 8.31 -8.32 -1.74
C ASP A 97 7.73 -7.51 -0.59
N PHE A 98 6.63 -7.96 0.02
CA PHE A 98 6.03 -7.31 1.17
C PHE A 98 7.06 -7.18 2.31
N PHE A 99 7.35 -5.95 2.74
CA PHE A 99 8.41 -5.61 3.73
C PHE A 99 9.84 -5.99 3.34
N ARG A 100 10.11 -6.21 2.05
CA ARG A 100 11.47 -6.45 1.57
C ARG A 100 12.29 -5.18 1.57
N VAL A 101 13.58 -5.31 1.86
CA VAL A 101 14.54 -4.21 1.99
C VAL A 101 15.58 -4.32 0.91
N PHE A 102 15.91 -3.17 0.31
CA PHE A 102 16.98 -3.03 -0.67
C PHE A 102 17.94 -1.92 -0.22
N SER A 103 19.24 -2.15 -0.35
CA SER A 103 20.26 -1.11 -0.20
C SER A 103 20.21 -0.18 -1.40
N LEU A 104 20.19 1.14 -1.19
CA LEU A 104 20.17 2.13 -2.26
C LEU A 104 21.54 2.33 -2.93
N GLU A 105 22.63 2.13 -2.20
CA GLU A 105 23.99 2.33 -2.73
C GLU A 105 24.29 1.37 -3.90
N ASN A 106 23.90 0.10 -3.75
CA ASN A 106 24.22 -0.96 -4.70
C ASN A 106 22.99 -1.66 -5.30
N ASN A 107 21.77 -1.22 -4.94
CA ASN A 107 20.51 -1.86 -5.30
C ASN A 107 20.45 -3.36 -4.93
N ILE A 108 21.10 -3.73 -3.83
CA ILE A 108 21.20 -5.11 -3.35
C ILE A 108 19.99 -5.44 -2.48
N ASP A 109 19.36 -6.59 -2.76
CA ASP A 109 18.33 -7.18 -1.90
C ASP A 109 18.94 -7.63 -0.56
N VAL A 110 18.47 -7.03 0.53
CA VAL A 110 18.89 -7.30 1.91
C VAL A 110 17.97 -8.35 2.56
N GLY A 111 16.85 -8.67 1.91
CA GLY A 111 15.86 -9.63 2.36
C GLY A 111 14.65 -8.98 3.01
N LYS A 112 13.90 -9.77 3.78
CA LYS A 112 12.63 -9.39 4.41
C LYS A 112 12.52 -10.04 5.80
N PRO A 113 11.73 -9.48 6.72
CA PRO A 113 11.74 -9.95 8.11
C PRO A 113 11.03 -11.31 8.30
N TRP A 114 10.05 -11.65 7.46
CA TRP A 114 9.26 -12.88 7.63
C TRP A 114 9.74 -14.02 6.72
N THR A 115 9.54 -15.26 7.18
CA THR A 115 9.89 -16.51 6.47
C THR A 115 8.67 -17.21 5.87
N GLY A 116 7.46 -16.86 6.30
CA GLY A 116 6.23 -17.40 5.74
C GLY A 116 4.99 -16.58 6.10
N ILE A 117 3.85 -17.05 5.59
CA ILE A 117 2.51 -16.59 5.93
C ILE A 117 1.70 -17.80 6.42
N TRP A 118 0.80 -17.60 7.37
CA TRP A 118 -0.09 -18.65 7.88
C TRP A 118 0.69 -19.82 8.49
N CYS A 119 1.45 -19.55 9.57
CA CYS A 119 2.46 -20.44 10.18
C CYS A 119 1.93 -21.80 10.68
N GLN A 120 0.63 -22.01 10.58
CA GLN A 120 -0.05 -23.26 10.91
C GLN A 120 -0.67 -23.77 9.61
N PHE A 121 -0.46 -25.04 9.28
CA PHE A 121 -1.21 -25.71 8.21
C PHE A 121 -2.71 -25.61 8.52
N SER A 122 -3.40 -24.66 7.90
CA SER A 122 -4.84 -24.48 8.04
C SER A 122 -5.49 -24.68 6.68
N LEU A 123 -6.47 -25.57 6.63
CA LEU A 123 -7.31 -25.79 5.45
C LEU A 123 -8.37 -24.68 5.27
N SER A 124 -8.39 -23.66 6.13
CA SER A 124 -9.36 -22.57 6.07
C SER A 124 -8.93 -21.52 5.04
N PRO A 125 -9.87 -20.95 4.26
CA PRO A 125 -9.57 -19.87 3.34
C PRO A 125 -8.95 -18.67 4.08
N HIS A 126 -7.75 -18.31 3.65
CA HIS A 126 -6.92 -17.22 4.16
C HIS A 126 -7.52 -15.85 3.85
N THR A 127 -8.52 -15.48 4.62
CA THR A 127 -9.25 -14.22 4.46
C THR A 127 -9.29 -13.45 5.77
N ILE A 128 -9.38 -12.13 5.66
CA ILE A 128 -9.53 -11.22 6.79
C ILE A 128 -10.93 -10.61 6.69
N THR A 129 -11.76 -10.88 7.70
CA THR A 129 -13.07 -10.25 7.83
C THR A 129 -12.89 -8.89 8.49
N LEU A 130 -13.27 -7.82 7.80
CA LEU A 130 -13.02 -6.44 8.24
C LEU A 130 -14.35 -5.67 8.39
N PRO A 131 -14.90 -5.59 9.63
CA PRO A 131 -16.10 -4.82 9.90
C PRO A 131 -15.95 -3.32 9.64
N PRO A 132 -17.06 -2.56 9.56
CA PRO A 132 -17.02 -1.10 9.48
C PRO A 132 -16.18 -0.47 10.60
N SER A 133 -15.41 0.55 10.26
CA SER A 133 -14.48 1.27 11.14
C SER A 133 -13.34 0.43 11.74
N TYR A 134 -13.27 -0.87 11.45
CA TYR A 134 -12.22 -1.74 11.98
C TYR A 134 -10.91 -1.55 11.22
N LEU A 135 -9.80 -1.59 11.97
CA LEU A 135 -8.43 -1.48 11.48
C LEU A 135 -7.74 -2.82 11.64
N GLU A 136 -7.28 -3.38 10.53
CA GLU A 136 -6.32 -4.48 10.56
C GLU A 136 -4.90 -3.92 10.46
N LYS A 137 -4.00 -4.42 11.30
CA LYS A 137 -2.60 -3.98 11.31
C LYS A 137 -1.70 -5.20 11.25
N LEU A 138 -0.84 -5.23 10.23
CA LEU A 138 0.21 -6.21 10.07
C LEU A 138 1.54 -5.56 10.45
N THR A 139 2.18 -6.08 11.50
CA THR A 139 3.52 -5.66 11.90
C THR A 139 4.50 -6.81 11.85
N CYS A 140 5.75 -6.51 11.50
CA CYS A 140 6.83 -7.49 11.53
C CYS A 140 8.13 -6.77 11.87
N PRO A 141 8.81 -7.16 12.98
CA PRO A 141 10.08 -6.55 13.33
C PRO A 141 11.21 -7.07 12.44
N TRP A 142 12.25 -6.27 12.25
CA TRP A 142 13.46 -6.74 11.58
C TRP A 142 14.20 -7.75 12.45
N ILE A 143 14.30 -7.48 13.75
CA ILE A 143 14.96 -8.33 14.75
C ILE A 143 13.89 -8.92 15.68
N LEU A 144 13.91 -10.24 15.88
CA LEU A 144 13.02 -10.87 16.85
C LEU A 144 13.49 -10.61 18.28
N THR A 145 12.55 -10.26 19.15
CA THR A 145 12.76 -10.25 20.60
C THR A 145 11.57 -10.91 21.30
N GLU A 146 11.70 -11.22 22.59
CA GLU A 146 10.59 -11.80 23.37
C GLU A 146 9.32 -10.93 23.35
N ASN A 147 9.50 -9.61 23.23
CA ASN A 147 8.40 -8.63 23.27
C ASN A 147 8.05 -8.06 21.89
N ASN A 148 8.80 -8.42 20.84
CA ASN A 148 8.59 -7.93 19.49
C ASN A 148 8.56 -9.10 18.52
N THR A 149 7.33 -9.51 18.16
CA THR A 149 7.06 -10.65 17.28
C THR A 149 6.12 -10.22 16.15
N PRO A 150 6.17 -10.87 14.98
CA PRO A 150 5.25 -10.57 13.89
C PRO A 150 3.79 -10.77 14.30
N VAL A 151 2.92 -9.90 13.80
CA VAL A 151 1.48 -10.09 13.89
C VAL A 151 1.04 -11.06 12.81
N TYR A 152 0.22 -12.03 13.21
CA TYR A 152 -0.42 -12.99 12.30
C TYR A 152 -1.13 -12.26 11.14
N PRO A 153 -1.02 -12.72 9.89
CA PRO A 153 -0.54 -14.03 9.45
C PRO A 153 0.97 -14.13 9.19
N LEU A 154 1.76 -13.08 9.47
CA LEU A 154 3.19 -13.09 9.20
C LEU A 154 3.92 -14.03 10.18
N CYS A 155 4.91 -14.74 9.66
CA CYS A 155 5.70 -15.72 10.40
C CYS A 155 7.18 -15.38 10.31
N MET A 156 7.89 -15.52 11.42
CA MET A 156 9.34 -15.31 11.45
C MET A 156 9.97 -16.51 12.16
N GLY A 157 10.67 -17.34 11.39
CA GLY A 157 11.36 -18.51 11.92
C GLY A 157 12.71 -18.17 12.56
N GLU A 158 13.37 -17.13 12.07
CA GLU A 158 14.70 -16.68 12.52
C GLU A 158 14.75 -15.16 12.53
N SER A 159 15.49 -14.60 13.47
CA SER A 159 15.78 -13.16 13.52
C SER A 159 16.68 -12.74 12.36
N LYS A 160 16.60 -11.48 11.92
CA LYS A 160 17.64 -10.89 11.08
C LYS A 160 18.77 -10.31 11.92
N GLU A 161 19.93 -10.20 11.29
CA GLU A 161 21.03 -9.37 11.79
C GLU A 161 20.67 -7.89 11.62
N PRO A 162 21.14 -7.00 12.51
CA PRO A 162 20.96 -5.57 12.35
C PRO A 162 21.46 -5.07 11.00
N LEU A 163 20.77 -4.08 10.44
CA LEU A 163 21.26 -3.40 9.25
C LEU A 163 22.53 -2.59 9.58
N MET A 164 23.51 -2.66 8.70
CA MET A 164 24.68 -1.79 8.74
C MET A 164 24.29 -0.35 8.42
N LYS A 165 25.19 0.60 8.66
CA LYS A 165 25.00 1.99 8.21
C LYS A 165 24.80 2.05 6.71
N GLY A 166 23.87 2.88 6.27
CA GLY A 166 23.57 3.05 4.86
C GLY A 166 22.20 3.61 4.58
N GLU A 167 21.90 3.73 3.29
CA GLU A 167 20.59 4.14 2.79
C GLU A 167 19.86 2.93 2.20
N TYR A 168 18.58 2.81 2.52
CA TYR A 168 17.77 1.67 2.18
C TYR A 168 16.40 2.10 1.67
N ASN A 169 15.72 1.18 1.00
CA ASN A 169 14.30 1.33 0.70
C ASN A 169 13.53 0.04 0.96
N THR A 170 12.25 0.21 1.23
CA THR A 170 11.26 -0.87 1.22
C THR A 170 10.03 -0.40 0.47
N PHE A 171 9.31 -1.33 -0.16
CA PHE A 171 8.08 -0.99 -0.85
C PHE A 171 7.02 -2.07 -0.73
N ILE A 172 5.77 -1.67 -0.95
CA ILE A 172 4.62 -2.55 -1.13
C ILE A 172 4.00 -2.18 -2.47
N ASP A 173 4.06 -3.10 -3.42
CA ASP A 173 3.22 -3.05 -4.61
C ASP A 173 1.88 -3.68 -4.25
N LEU A 174 0.86 -2.85 -4.05
CA LEU A 174 -0.39 -3.27 -3.45
C LEU A 174 -1.23 -4.02 -4.47
N ASP A 175 -1.60 -5.27 -4.17
CA ASP A 175 -2.60 -6.06 -4.93
C ASP A 175 -3.75 -6.46 -4.00
N PHE A 176 -4.54 -5.47 -3.60
CA PHE A 176 -5.52 -5.61 -2.51
C PHE A 176 -6.90 -5.96 -3.03
N HIS A 177 -7.35 -7.17 -2.70
CA HIS A 177 -8.63 -7.72 -3.12
C HIS A 177 -9.59 -7.79 -1.94
N PHE A 178 -10.82 -7.27 -2.13
CA PHE A 178 -11.87 -7.43 -1.14
C PHE A 178 -13.24 -7.63 -1.77
N SER A 179 -14.10 -8.37 -1.09
CA SER A 179 -15.50 -8.52 -1.48
C SER A 179 -16.42 -7.77 -0.50
N ARG A 180 -17.45 -7.13 -1.06
CA ARG A 180 -18.55 -6.51 -0.31
C ARG A 180 -19.85 -7.03 -0.88
N ASN A 181 -20.66 -7.69 -0.05
CA ASN A 181 -21.93 -8.30 -0.46
C ASN A 181 -21.79 -9.18 -1.73
N GLY A 182 -20.71 -9.98 -1.79
CA GLY A 182 -20.39 -10.86 -2.92
C GLY A 182 -19.74 -10.18 -4.14
N LYS A 183 -19.63 -8.85 -4.16
CA LYS A 183 -18.97 -8.11 -5.25
C LYS A 183 -17.49 -7.90 -4.98
N LEU A 184 -16.63 -8.46 -5.82
CA LEU A 184 -15.18 -8.28 -5.77
C LEU A 184 -14.78 -6.86 -6.22
N THR A 185 -13.84 -6.27 -5.49
CA THR A 185 -13.16 -5.01 -5.82
C THR A 185 -11.65 -5.23 -5.67
N ILE A 186 -10.88 -4.66 -6.60
CA ILE A 186 -9.43 -4.78 -6.68
C ILE A 186 -8.81 -3.38 -6.60
N ILE A 187 -7.78 -3.23 -5.77
CA ILE A 187 -6.93 -2.03 -5.68
C ILE A 187 -5.50 -2.48 -5.99
N ASN A 188 -5.07 -2.30 -7.24
CA ASN A 188 -3.78 -2.78 -7.74
C ASN A 188 -2.92 -1.72 -8.45
N GLN A 189 -3.22 -0.44 -8.21
CA GLN A 189 -2.53 0.69 -8.85
C GLN A 189 -1.90 1.61 -7.80
N LEU A 190 -1.54 1.07 -6.64
CA LEU A 190 -0.89 1.81 -5.55
C LEU A 190 0.43 1.14 -5.20
N LYS A 191 1.50 1.93 -5.20
CA LYS A 191 2.80 1.51 -4.69
C LYS A 191 3.20 2.41 -3.53
N PHE A 192 3.48 1.83 -2.38
CA PHE A 192 4.01 2.55 -1.23
C PHE A 192 5.52 2.32 -1.16
N LYS A 193 6.33 3.37 -1.04
CA LYS A 193 7.79 3.27 -0.95
C LYS A 193 8.33 4.12 0.20
N ILE A 194 9.09 3.52 1.08
CA ILE A 194 9.79 4.22 2.16
C ILE A 194 11.28 4.14 1.86
N ASN A 195 11.93 5.29 1.73
CA ASN A 195 13.39 5.38 1.80
C ASN A 195 13.77 5.76 3.23
N PHE A 196 14.75 5.07 3.79
CA PHE A 196 15.18 5.25 5.17
C PHE A 196 16.70 5.11 5.30
N LYS A 197 17.25 5.57 6.42
CA LYS A 197 18.70 5.58 6.68
C LYS A 197 19.02 4.94 8.02
N VAL A 198 20.18 4.29 8.07
CA VAL A 198 20.82 3.82 9.30
C VAL A 198 22.12 4.61 9.46
N ILE A 199 22.28 5.33 10.58
CA ILE A 199 23.39 6.27 10.85
C ILE A 199 24.31 5.86 11.98
#